data_AF-A0A0Q9W7Q5-F1
#
_entry.id   AF-A0A0Q9W7Q5-F1
#
_cell.length_a   1.000
_cell.length_b   1.000
_cell.length_c   1.000
_cell.angle_alpha   90.00
_cell.angle_beta   90.00
_cell.angle_gamma   90.00
#
_symmetry.space_group_name_H-M   'P 1'
#
loop_
_entity.id
_entity.type
_entity.pdbx_description
1 polymer ?
#
loop_
_entity_poly.entity_id
_entity_poly.type
_entity_poly.pdbx_seq_one_letter_code
_entity_poly.pdbx_strand_id
1 'polypeptide(L)'
;MYAKQLVGLNGALIPESTLPNDYYANAPAMLLYTPGSSNGRNGVVLTHRNIEAQMRCLVTSWHLNASDSMLPLISMNRMHAAIGALLGVGGNILLQQKFDSHTAWSSLLGINSPSKQRVNIFLAMPIIYKRLIAEYDKMFAQDSRMVEYIVNHCRQKIRLMATAFGLLPESVFYRWREITGQNIYEYYGMLETGLVLGPTLEEQSPNSNTDYRPGTLGAPLVGVSARLVNSNGDQLVSCNSELLSAAETGTDLSEQKDLPKSTLLLNTVVGELEIAGNNLFPQKVSGTQPQKSLPEEDQQQPQHQPPEQQPQQQQQQQQQQQQQAEPAIEKYLKTGDICAYRNGSFHFLSKSTDVFNVGGYKIYGSEIKKALISHPGINDVAVLGIPNKLWGHRLGVICILSPDSDVDLETIKSYCYSQLPAHKRPTVFKTIVAK
;
A
#
# COMPACT_ATOMS: atom_id res chain seq x y z
N MET A 1 -21.41 -31.96 -3.25
CA MET A 1 -22.07 -32.02 -1.93
C MET A 1 -21.39 -30.97 -1.06
N TYR A 2 -21.90 -29.73 -1.05
CA TYR A 2 -21.32 -28.67 -0.22
C TYR A 2 -21.56 -29.04 1.24
N ALA A 3 -20.49 -29.16 2.03
CA ALA A 3 -20.62 -29.30 3.47
C ALA A 3 -21.36 -28.05 3.97
N LYS A 4 -22.58 -28.23 4.50
CA LYS A 4 -23.32 -27.14 5.13
C LYS A 4 -22.57 -26.75 6.41
N GLN A 5 -21.90 -25.60 6.41
CA GLN A 5 -21.34 -25.05 7.64
C GLN A 5 -22.50 -24.63 8.55
N LEU A 6 -22.43 -25.01 9.82
CA LEU A 6 -23.38 -24.64 10.86
C LEU A 6 -22.74 -23.58 11.76
N VAL A 7 -23.51 -22.56 12.11
CA VAL A 7 -23.08 -21.46 12.98
C VAL A 7 -23.92 -21.48 14.25
N GLY A 8 -23.24 -21.41 15.40
CA GLY A 8 -23.89 -21.30 16.71
C GLY A 8 -24.31 -19.86 16.99
N LEU A 9 -25.61 -19.63 17.13
CA LEU A 9 -26.19 -18.34 17.46
C LEU A 9 -27.19 -18.51 18.59
N ASN A 10 -26.94 -17.85 19.72
CA ASN A 10 -27.80 -17.89 20.92
C ASN A 10 -28.16 -19.32 21.37
N GLY A 11 -27.20 -20.25 21.27
CA GLY A 11 -27.41 -21.66 21.65
C GLY A 11 -28.08 -22.53 20.58
N ALA A 12 -28.48 -21.97 19.42
CA ALA A 12 -29.01 -22.72 18.29
C ALA A 12 -27.96 -22.89 17.19
N LEU A 13 -27.95 -24.05 16.53
CA LEU A 13 -27.14 -24.29 15.32
C LEU A 13 -28.00 -24.00 14.09
N ILE A 14 -27.58 -23.04 13.28
CA ILE A 14 -28.27 -22.71 12.02
C ILE A 14 -27.32 -22.84 10.83
N PRO A 15 -27.82 -23.18 9.62
CA PRO A 15 -26.99 -23.18 8.42
C PRO A 15 -26.46 -21.78 8.11
N GLU A 16 -25.16 -21.67 7.85
CA GLU A 16 -24.51 -20.40 7.48
C GLU A 16 -25.21 -19.72 6.29
N SER A 17 -25.74 -20.52 5.35
CA SER A 17 -26.49 -20.03 4.17
C SER A 17 -27.79 -19.28 4.51
N THR A 18 -28.26 -19.33 5.75
CA THR A 18 -29.44 -18.59 6.23
C THR A 18 -29.09 -17.26 6.88
N LEU A 19 -27.80 -16.99 7.07
CA LEU A 19 -27.33 -15.73 7.64
C LEU A 19 -27.44 -14.60 6.61
N PRO A 20 -27.67 -13.36 7.05
CA PRO A 20 -27.54 -12.19 6.20
C PRO A 20 -26.14 -12.12 5.54
N ASN A 21 -26.06 -11.61 4.32
CA ASN A 21 -24.79 -11.49 3.59
C ASN A 21 -23.75 -10.64 4.35
N ASP A 22 -24.20 -9.71 5.19
CA ASP A 22 -23.36 -8.83 5.99
C ASP A 22 -23.11 -9.35 7.41
N TYR A 23 -23.54 -10.57 7.74
CA TYR A 23 -23.39 -11.16 9.07
C TYR A 23 -21.95 -11.11 9.59
N TYR A 24 -20.98 -11.45 8.73
CA TYR A 24 -19.56 -11.42 9.07
C TYR A 24 -18.90 -10.06 8.88
N ALA A 25 -19.62 -9.05 8.35
CA ALA A 25 -19.01 -7.82 7.87
C ALA A 25 -18.12 -7.14 8.92
N ASN A 26 -18.58 -7.05 10.18
CA ASN A 26 -17.80 -6.44 11.26
C ASN A 26 -16.97 -7.45 12.07
N ALA A 27 -17.03 -8.74 11.75
CA ALA A 27 -16.26 -9.76 12.43
C ALA A 27 -14.78 -9.66 12.04
N PRO A 28 -13.83 -9.85 12.97
CA PRO A 28 -12.40 -9.98 12.66
C PRO A 28 -12.16 -11.10 11.64
N ALA A 29 -11.49 -10.75 10.54
CA ALA A 29 -11.18 -11.67 9.44
C ALA A 29 -9.68 -11.96 9.32
N MET A 30 -8.83 -10.97 9.63
CA MET A 30 -7.38 -11.11 9.47
C MET A 30 -6.62 -10.33 10.55
N LEU A 31 -5.63 -10.97 11.16
CA LEU A 31 -4.70 -10.35 12.10
C LEU A 31 -3.31 -10.29 11.47
N LEU A 32 -2.83 -9.09 11.18
CA LEU A 32 -1.50 -8.84 10.64
C LEU A 32 -0.63 -8.17 11.69
N TYR A 33 0.64 -8.57 11.80
CA TYR A 33 1.58 -7.93 12.72
C TYR A 33 2.56 -7.03 11.97
N THR A 34 2.67 -5.79 12.41
CA THR A 34 3.74 -4.88 12.00
C THR A 34 4.90 -4.94 12.99
N PRO A 35 6.16 -4.80 12.53
CA PRO A 35 7.28 -4.52 13.42
C PRO A 35 7.01 -3.19 14.14
N GLY A 36 6.81 -3.22 15.46
CA GLY A 36 6.64 -2.03 16.27
C GLY A 36 7.99 -1.35 16.56
N SER A 37 7.95 -0.04 16.86
CA SER A 37 9.10 0.75 17.29
C SER A 37 9.51 0.51 18.75
N SER A 38 8.66 -0.16 19.53
CA SER A 38 8.96 -0.70 20.86
C SER A 38 8.76 -2.22 20.86
N ASN A 39 9.27 -2.94 21.86
CA ASN A 39 9.24 -4.41 21.97
C ASN A 39 7.85 -5.09 21.90
N GLY A 40 6.77 -4.37 21.57
CA GLY A 40 5.45 -4.91 21.24
C GLY A 40 5.22 -4.91 19.72
N ARG A 41 4.77 -6.04 19.16
CA ARG A 41 4.25 -6.09 17.78
C ARG A 41 2.86 -5.45 17.79
N ASN A 42 2.63 -4.42 16.98
CA ASN A 42 1.29 -3.85 16.84
C ASN A 42 0.46 -4.76 15.92
N GLY A 43 -0.62 -5.32 16.47
CA GLY A 43 -1.56 -6.13 15.72
C GLY A 43 -2.58 -5.25 14.98
N VAL A 44 -2.71 -5.48 13.68
CA VAL A 44 -3.73 -4.89 12.81
C VAL A 44 -4.83 -5.94 12.63
N VAL A 45 -6.01 -5.69 13.21
CA VAL A 45 -7.18 -6.57 13.09
C VAL A 45 -8.10 -6.02 12.01
N LEU A 46 -8.09 -6.62 10.82
CA LEU A 46 -8.99 -6.28 9.72
C LEU A 46 -10.29 -7.09 9.85
N THR A 47 -11.43 -6.42 9.71
CA THR A 47 -12.75 -7.08 9.59
C THR A 47 -13.01 -7.54 8.15
N HIS A 48 -14.03 -8.37 7.94
CA HIS A 48 -14.44 -8.74 6.57
C HIS A 48 -14.77 -7.51 5.72
N ARG A 49 -15.46 -6.53 6.29
CA ARG A 49 -15.80 -5.27 5.62
C ARG A 49 -14.57 -4.45 5.27
N ASN A 50 -13.52 -4.50 6.10
CA ASN A 50 -12.25 -3.85 5.75
C ASN A 50 -11.60 -4.50 4.53
N ILE A 51 -11.51 -5.83 4.54
CA ILE A 51 -10.89 -6.57 3.44
C ILE A 51 -11.70 -6.34 2.15
N GLU A 52 -13.03 -6.40 2.21
CA GLU A 52 -13.91 -6.15 1.07
C GLU A 52 -13.72 -4.73 0.50
N ALA A 53 -13.66 -3.70 1.36
CA ALA A 53 -13.43 -2.32 0.92
C ALA A 53 -12.07 -2.16 0.22
N GLN A 54 -11.01 -2.75 0.79
CA GLN A 54 -9.68 -2.74 0.17
C GLN A 54 -9.65 -3.49 -1.16
N MET A 55 -10.34 -4.63 -1.25
CA MET A 55 -10.47 -5.39 -2.49
C MET A 55 -11.19 -4.57 -3.55
N ARG A 56 -12.33 -3.96 -3.22
CA ARG A 56 -13.14 -3.15 -4.16
C ARG A 56 -12.37 -1.93 -4.67
N CYS A 57 -11.61 -1.26 -3.79
CA CYS A 57 -10.70 -0.18 -4.16
C CYS A 57 -9.73 -0.63 -5.27
N LEU A 58 -9.07 -1.78 -5.09
CA LEU A 58 -8.11 -2.30 -6.06
C LEU A 58 -8.75 -2.85 -7.33
N VAL A 59 -9.87 -3.58 -7.23
CA VAL A 59 -10.61 -4.08 -8.40
C VAL A 59 -10.96 -2.94 -9.34
N THR A 60 -11.49 -1.85 -8.77
CA THR A 60 -11.88 -0.67 -9.56
C THR A 60 -10.67 0.07 -10.08
N SER A 61 -9.67 0.33 -9.23
CA SER A 61 -8.49 1.13 -9.61
C SER A 61 -7.60 0.43 -10.64
N TRP A 62 -7.49 -0.89 -10.61
CA TRP A 62 -6.66 -1.67 -11.55
C TRP A 62 -7.46 -2.33 -12.68
N HIS A 63 -8.78 -2.10 -12.73
CA HIS A 63 -9.70 -2.73 -13.69
C HIS A 63 -9.54 -4.25 -13.72
N LEU A 64 -9.46 -4.86 -12.53
CA LEU A 64 -9.24 -6.29 -12.39
C LEU A 64 -10.43 -7.07 -12.95
N ASN A 65 -10.15 -8.15 -13.65
CA ASN A 65 -11.18 -9.06 -14.17
C ASN A 65 -10.67 -10.51 -14.18
N ALA A 66 -11.55 -11.47 -14.50
CA ALA A 66 -11.24 -12.90 -14.47
C ALA A 66 -10.13 -13.34 -15.44
N SER A 67 -9.81 -12.55 -16.47
CA SER A 67 -8.73 -12.88 -17.40
C SER A 67 -7.34 -12.57 -16.84
N ASP A 68 -7.27 -11.77 -15.78
CA ASP A 68 -6.00 -11.35 -15.19
C ASP A 68 -5.28 -12.48 -14.48
N SER A 69 -3.96 -12.52 -14.69
CA SER A 69 -3.06 -13.43 -14.00
C SER A 69 -1.89 -12.65 -13.43
N MET A 70 -1.79 -12.63 -12.11
CA MET A 70 -0.76 -11.87 -11.39
C MET A 70 0.41 -12.77 -11.00
N LEU A 71 1.63 -12.26 -11.20
CA LEU A 71 2.85 -12.77 -10.57
C LEU A 71 3.26 -11.80 -9.47
N PRO A 72 2.91 -12.06 -8.21
CA PRO A 72 3.27 -11.18 -7.13
C PRO A 72 4.54 -11.68 -6.41
N LEU A 73 5.58 -10.85 -6.41
CA LEU A 73 6.88 -11.09 -5.76
C LEU A 73 7.11 -10.08 -4.63
N ILE A 74 6.10 -9.94 -3.76
CA ILE A 74 6.22 -9.22 -2.49
C ILE A 74 5.87 -10.18 -1.34
N SER A 75 6.12 -9.81 -0.09
CA SER A 75 5.84 -10.69 1.06
C SER A 75 4.33 -10.92 1.23
N MET A 76 3.92 -12.16 1.58
CA MET A 76 2.51 -12.58 1.67
C MET A 76 1.65 -11.66 2.55
N ASN A 77 2.17 -11.24 3.70
CA ASN A 77 1.47 -10.32 4.61
C ASN A 77 1.11 -8.97 3.97
N ARG A 78 1.86 -8.53 2.96
CA ARG A 78 1.66 -7.28 2.21
C ARG A 78 0.80 -7.45 0.95
N MET A 79 0.51 -8.70 0.55
CA MET A 79 -0.24 -9.03 -0.66
C MET A 79 -1.73 -9.22 -0.44
N HIS A 80 -2.19 -9.29 0.81
CA HIS A 80 -3.55 -9.73 1.15
C HIS A 80 -4.64 -8.99 0.33
N ALA A 81 -4.56 -7.67 0.22
CA ALA A 81 -5.52 -6.87 -0.55
C ALA A 81 -5.46 -7.17 -2.05
N ALA A 82 -4.27 -7.23 -2.65
CA ALA A 82 -4.10 -7.49 -4.09
C ALA A 82 -4.48 -8.93 -4.50
N ILE A 83 -4.09 -9.91 -3.68
CA ILE A 83 -4.47 -11.32 -3.86
C ILE A 83 -5.98 -11.49 -3.70
N GLY A 84 -6.55 -10.93 -2.63
CA GLY A 84 -8.00 -10.96 -2.39
C GLY A 84 -8.77 -10.33 -3.53
N ALA A 85 -8.35 -9.15 -4.01
CA ALA A 85 -9.00 -8.43 -5.10
C ALA A 85 -9.03 -9.25 -6.39
N LEU A 86 -7.90 -9.87 -6.76
CA LEU A 86 -7.81 -10.66 -7.98
C LEU A 86 -8.60 -11.98 -7.89
N LEU A 87 -8.52 -12.70 -6.77
CA LEU A 87 -9.34 -13.90 -6.57
C LEU A 87 -10.82 -13.57 -6.52
N GLY A 88 -11.19 -12.42 -5.95
CA GLY A 88 -12.58 -11.95 -5.86
C GLY A 88 -13.24 -11.73 -7.21
N VAL A 89 -12.48 -11.38 -8.25
CA VAL A 89 -12.97 -11.26 -9.64
C VAL A 89 -12.79 -12.54 -10.47
N GLY A 90 -12.28 -13.63 -9.86
CA GLY A 90 -12.03 -14.91 -10.53
C GLY A 90 -10.75 -14.99 -11.35
N GLY A 91 -9.78 -14.10 -11.10
CA GLY A 91 -8.47 -14.13 -11.76
C GLY A 91 -7.51 -15.17 -11.17
N ASN A 92 -6.31 -15.26 -11.73
CA ASN A 92 -5.31 -16.28 -11.40
C ASN A 92 -4.08 -15.67 -10.70
N ILE A 93 -3.48 -16.41 -9.76
CA ILE A 93 -2.26 -15.99 -9.07
C ILE A 93 -1.19 -17.05 -9.23
N LEU A 94 -0.04 -16.65 -9.76
CA LEU A 94 1.14 -17.50 -9.87
C LEU A 94 2.04 -17.29 -8.64
N LEU A 95 1.86 -18.13 -7.62
CA LEU A 95 2.66 -18.07 -6.40
C LEU A 95 4.01 -18.78 -6.58
N GLN A 96 5.07 -18.15 -6.09
CA GLN A 96 6.39 -18.76 -5.94
C GLN A 96 6.68 -19.00 -4.46
N GLN A 97 7.21 -20.19 -4.13
CA GLN A 97 7.54 -20.52 -2.74
C GLN A 97 8.64 -19.62 -2.17
N LYS A 98 9.61 -19.27 -3.01
CA LYS A 98 10.73 -18.38 -2.71
C LYS A 98 11.06 -17.57 -3.94
N PHE A 99 11.63 -16.38 -3.75
CA PHE A 99 12.15 -15.60 -4.85
C PHE A 99 13.39 -16.27 -5.44
N ASP A 100 13.39 -16.43 -6.75
CA ASP A 100 14.51 -16.87 -7.58
C ASP A 100 14.46 -16.10 -8.91
N SER A 101 15.55 -15.42 -9.27
CA SER A 101 15.56 -14.51 -10.43
C SER A 101 15.27 -15.23 -11.74
N HIS A 102 15.86 -16.42 -11.95
CA HIS A 102 15.66 -17.22 -13.15
C HIS A 102 14.21 -17.69 -13.28
N THR A 103 13.63 -18.24 -12.22
CA THR A 103 12.24 -18.70 -12.19
C THR A 103 11.25 -17.54 -12.35
N ALA A 104 11.55 -16.38 -11.78
CA ALA A 104 10.76 -15.16 -11.96
C ALA A 104 10.76 -14.67 -13.41
N TRP A 105 11.91 -14.62 -14.09
CA TRP A 105 11.98 -14.31 -15.52
C TRP A 105 11.23 -15.33 -16.37
N SER A 106 11.42 -16.63 -16.10
CA SER A 106 10.70 -17.70 -16.79
C SER A 106 9.17 -17.55 -16.65
N SER A 107 8.70 -17.23 -15.44
CA SER A 107 7.28 -17.00 -15.14
C SER A 107 6.72 -15.77 -15.85
N LEU A 108 7.46 -14.65 -15.83
CA LEU A 108 7.08 -13.40 -16.48
C LEU A 108 7.01 -13.55 -18.01
N LEU A 109 7.97 -14.26 -18.59
CA LEU A 109 8.04 -14.54 -20.03
C LEU A 109 7.14 -15.71 -20.46
N GLY A 110 6.54 -16.43 -19.52
CA GLY A 110 5.70 -17.60 -19.78
C GLY A 110 6.46 -18.78 -20.40
N ILE A 111 7.78 -18.84 -20.21
CA ILE A 111 8.64 -19.92 -20.70
C ILE A 111 8.39 -21.16 -19.86
N ASN A 112 8.20 -22.31 -20.51
CA ASN A 112 7.93 -23.60 -19.85
C ASN A 112 6.76 -23.57 -18.85
N SER A 113 5.81 -22.64 -19.01
CA SER A 113 4.66 -22.54 -18.11
C SER A 113 3.61 -23.60 -18.49
N PRO A 114 3.24 -24.52 -17.57
CA PRO A 114 2.22 -25.53 -17.83
C PRO A 114 0.82 -24.92 -17.90
N SER A 115 0.63 -23.71 -17.39
CA SER A 115 -0.65 -22.99 -17.45
C SER A 115 -0.85 -22.37 -18.82
N LYS A 116 -2.08 -22.40 -19.34
CA LYS A 116 -2.47 -21.62 -20.53
C LYS A 116 -2.60 -20.13 -20.22
N GLN A 117 -2.92 -19.77 -18.98
CA GLN A 117 -3.11 -18.38 -18.58
C GLN A 117 -1.74 -17.74 -18.32
N ARG A 118 -1.39 -16.73 -19.13
CA ARG A 118 -0.12 -16.02 -19.07
C ARG A 118 -0.23 -14.86 -18.08
N VAL A 119 0.88 -14.58 -17.39
CA VAL A 119 1.00 -13.41 -16.51
C VAL A 119 0.75 -12.15 -17.33
N ASN A 120 -0.08 -11.25 -16.80
CA ASN A 120 -0.32 -9.93 -17.36
C ASN A 120 -0.23 -8.80 -16.33
N ILE A 121 -0.15 -9.13 -15.03
CA ILE A 121 0.13 -8.19 -13.94
C ILE A 121 1.39 -8.67 -13.21
N PHE A 122 2.35 -7.78 -13.04
CA PHE A 122 3.55 -8.03 -12.26
C PHE A 122 3.63 -7.07 -11.08
N LEU A 123 3.67 -7.59 -9.86
CA LEU A 123 3.74 -6.80 -8.64
C LEU A 123 4.97 -7.22 -7.84
N ALA A 124 5.96 -6.33 -7.70
CA ALA A 124 7.22 -6.68 -7.03
C ALA A 124 7.77 -5.50 -6.21
N MET A 125 8.58 -5.78 -5.19
CA MET A 125 9.28 -4.72 -4.43
C MET A 125 10.46 -4.17 -5.25
N PRO A 126 10.92 -2.92 -5.01
CA PRO A 126 12.01 -2.33 -5.78
C PRO A 126 13.29 -3.17 -5.81
N ILE A 127 13.63 -3.85 -4.71
CA ILE A 127 14.79 -4.73 -4.62
C ILE A 127 14.68 -5.96 -5.54
N ILE A 128 13.47 -6.43 -5.81
CA ILE A 128 13.22 -7.55 -6.72
C ILE A 128 13.47 -7.12 -8.16
N TYR A 129 12.99 -5.94 -8.55
CA TYR A 129 13.34 -5.35 -9.86
C TYR A 129 14.85 -5.22 -10.03
N LYS A 130 15.56 -4.71 -9.01
CA LYS A 130 17.03 -4.62 -9.04
C LYS A 130 17.70 -5.98 -9.27
N ARG A 131 17.24 -7.04 -8.59
CA ARG A 131 17.77 -8.41 -8.77
C ARG A 131 17.45 -8.99 -10.15
N LEU A 132 16.27 -8.71 -10.70
CA LEU A 132 15.89 -9.15 -12.04
C LEU A 132 16.68 -8.44 -13.13
N ILE A 133 16.98 -7.14 -12.96
CA ILE A 133 17.87 -6.40 -13.86
C ILE A 133 19.27 -7.02 -13.88
N ALA A 134 19.85 -7.29 -12.70
CA ALA A 134 21.17 -7.92 -12.62
C ALA A 134 21.20 -9.30 -13.29
N GLU A 135 20.14 -10.09 -13.13
CA GLU A 135 20.01 -11.39 -13.80
C GLU A 135 19.85 -11.23 -15.32
N TYR A 136 19.09 -10.23 -15.76
CA TYR A 136 18.95 -9.92 -17.18
C TYR A 136 20.28 -9.55 -17.82
N ASP A 137 21.07 -8.69 -17.17
CA ASP A 137 22.37 -8.26 -17.65
C ASP A 137 23.33 -9.44 -17.82
N LYS A 138 23.22 -10.44 -16.92
CA LYS A 138 24.02 -11.66 -16.95
C LYS A 138 23.56 -12.65 -18.03
N MET A 139 22.26 -12.84 -18.20
CA MET A 139 21.70 -13.94 -19.00
C MET A 139 21.30 -13.55 -20.42
N PHE A 140 20.79 -12.33 -20.62
CA PHE A 140 20.09 -11.97 -21.86
C PHE A 140 20.74 -10.82 -22.62
N ALA A 141 21.49 -9.94 -21.96
CA ALA A 141 22.00 -8.71 -22.58
C ALA A 141 22.92 -8.93 -23.79
N GLN A 142 23.51 -10.13 -23.94
CA GLN A 142 24.37 -10.48 -25.08
C GLN A 142 23.63 -11.15 -26.24
N ASP A 143 22.36 -11.57 -26.06
CA ASP A 143 21.55 -12.20 -27.11
C ASP A 143 20.49 -11.22 -27.63
N SER A 144 20.78 -10.58 -28.77
CA SER A 144 19.92 -9.56 -29.37
C SER A 144 18.49 -10.04 -29.64
N ARG A 145 18.29 -11.33 -29.98
CA ARG A 145 16.96 -11.89 -30.23
C ARG A 145 16.16 -11.99 -28.94
N MET A 146 16.82 -12.39 -27.85
CA MET A 146 16.18 -12.45 -26.54
C MET A 146 15.85 -11.06 -25.99
N VAL A 147 16.74 -10.07 -26.19
CA VAL A 147 16.47 -8.67 -25.83
C VAL A 147 15.21 -8.16 -26.54
N GLU A 148 15.12 -8.34 -27.85
CA GLU A 148 13.95 -7.94 -28.64
C GLU A 148 12.68 -8.69 -28.21
N TYR A 149 12.80 -10.01 -27.98
CA TYR A 149 11.68 -10.82 -27.48
C TYR A 149 11.15 -10.31 -26.14
N ILE A 150 12.03 -10.00 -25.18
CA ILE A 150 11.63 -9.56 -23.83
C ILE A 150 10.86 -8.24 -23.91
N VAL A 151 11.37 -7.26 -24.66
CA VAL A 151 10.70 -5.95 -24.85
C VAL A 151 9.33 -6.15 -25.50
N ASN A 152 9.26 -6.92 -26.59
CA ASN A 152 8.01 -7.15 -27.31
C ASN A 152 6.99 -7.94 -26.47
N HIS A 153 7.42 -9.00 -25.79
CA HIS A 153 6.56 -9.78 -24.91
C HIS A 153 6.01 -8.95 -23.76
N CYS A 154 6.88 -8.21 -23.06
CA CYS A 154 6.46 -7.35 -21.95
C CYS A 154 5.48 -6.27 -22.40
N ARG A 155 5.73 -5.60 -23.54
CA ARG A 155 4.81 -4.60 -24.11
C ARG A 155 3.45 -5.17 -24.51
N GLN A 156 3.41 -6.38 -25.05
CA GLN A 156 2.18 -6.97 -25.58
C GLN A 156 1.38 -7.75 -24.55
N LYS A 157 2.03 -8.36 -23.55
CA LYS A 157 1.42 -9.33 -22.64
C LYS A 157 1.26 -8.82 -21.23
N ILE A 158 2.09 -7.86 -20.79
CA ILE A 158 2.00 -7.30 -19.45
C ILE A 158 1.30 -5.95 -19.50
N ARG A 159 0.13 -5.85 -18.87
CA ARG A 159 -0.66 -4.61 -18.83
C ARG A 159 -0.31 -3.71 -17.64
N LEU A 160 0.24 -4.28 -16.58
CA LEU A 160 0.58 -3.55 -15.36
C LEU A 160 1.85 -4.13 -14.73
N MET A 161 2.87 -3.28 -14.56
CA MET A 161 4.02 -3.55 -13.72
C MET A 161 4.00 -2.56 -12.56
N ALA A 162 3.82 -3.06 -11.34
CA ALA A 162 3.60 -2.27 -10.15
C ALA A 162 4.67 -2.54 -9.08
N THR A 163 4.90 -1.54 -8.24
CA THR A 163 5.71 -1.67 -7.03
C THR A 163 5.04 -0.99 -5.85
N ALA A 164 5.31 -1.50 -4.64
CA ALA A 164 4.76 -0.97 -3.40
C ALA A 164 5.69 -1.29 -2.22
N PHE A 165 5.44 -0.63 -1.08
CA PHE A 165 6.11 -0.87 0.21
C PHE A 165 7.63 -0.60 0.23
N GLY A 166 8.14 0.16 -0.72
CA GLY A 166 9.54 0.55 -0.79
C GLY A 166 9.76 1.73 -1.75
N LEU A 167 10.88 2.43 -1.59
CA LEU A 167 11.27 3.51 -2.50
C LEU A 167 11.82 2.91 -3.79
N LEU A 168 11.30 3.32 -4.93
CA LEU A 168 11.84 2.94 -6.23
C LEU A 168 13.05 3.83 -6.58
N PRO A 169 14.26 3.27 -6.73
CA PRO A 169 15.39 4.03 -7.23
C PRO A 169 15.16 4.39 -8.71
N GLU A 170 15.52 5.61 -9.10
CA GLU A 170 15.33 6.08 -10.48
C GLU A 170 16.16 5.25 -11.47
N SER A 171 17.35 4.84 -11.07
CA SER A 171 18.21 3.94 -11.86
C SER A 171 17.53 2.60 -12.17
N VAL A 172 16.80 2.04 -11.19
CA VAL A 172 16.03 0.80 -11.37
C VAL A 172 14.85 1.03 -12.31
N PHE A 173 14.12 2.14 -12.13
CA PHE A 173 13.00 2.49 -13.01
C PHE A 173 13.43 2.62 -14.47
N TYR A 174 14.45 3.44 -14.76
CA TYR A 174 14.88 3.71 -16.13
C TYR A 174 15.50 2.47 -16.78
N ARG A 175 16.32 1.71 -16.04
CA ARG A 175 16.88 0.46 -16.55
C ARG A 175 15.80 -0.59 -16.82
N TRP A 176 14.78 -0.69 -15.96
CA TRP A 176 13.65 -1.59 -16.21
C TRP A 176 12.85 -1.20 -17.45
N ARG A 177 12.57 0.11 -17.61
CA ARG A 177 11.92 0.66 -18.81
C ARG A 177 12.71 0.37 -20.07
N GLU A 178 14.03 0.46 -20.02
CA GLU A 178 14.92 0.12 -21.14
C GLU A 178 14.80 -1.37 -21.52
N ILE A 179 14.92 -2.29 -20.55
CA ILE A 179 14.99 -3.74 -20.84
C ILE A 179 13.62 -4.39 -21.12
N THR A 180 12.52 -3.80 -20.65
CA THR A 180 11.16 -4.37 -20.83
C THR A 180 10.25 -3.51 -21.69
N GLY A 181 10.60 -2.25 -21.94
CA GLY A 181 9.73 -1.28 -22.59
C GLY A 181 8.53 -0.84 -21.73
N GLN A 182 8.49 -1.18 -20.43
CA GLN A 182 7.37 -0.96 -19.52
C GLN A 182 7.72 -0.01 -18.37
N ASN A 183 6.74 0.74 -17.89
CA ASN A 183 6.86 1.58 -16.70
C ASN A 183 6.66 0.75 -15.43
N ILE A 184 7.40 1.08 -14.36
CA ILE A 184 7.07 0.59 -13.01
C ILE A 184 6.20 1.65 -12.33
N TYR A 185 4.95 1.30 -12.06
CA TYR A 185 3.98 2.17 -11.40
C TYR A 185 4.07 2.01 -9.87
N GLU A 186 4.24 3.12 -9.16
CA GLU A 186 4.42 3.15 -7.70
C GLU A 186 3.08 3.29 -6.97
N TYR A 187 2.82 2.37 -6.04
CA TYR A 187 1.64 2.39 -5.19
C TYR A 187 2.04 2.53 -3.72
N TYR A 188 1.33 3.40 -3.02
CA TYR A 188 1.48 3.58 -1.58
C TYR A 188 0.43 2.77 -0.83
N GLY A 189 0.85 2.13 0.26
CA GLY A 189 -0.07 1.42 1.14
C GLY A 189 0.58 0.96 2.44
N MET A 190 -0.27 0.64 3.41
CA MET A 190 0.08 0.09 4.72
C MET A 190 -0.63 -1.26 4.92
N LEU A 191 -0.28 -2.01 5.98
CA LEU A 191 -1.01 -3.24 6.29
C LEU A 191 -2.45 -2.95 6.74
N GLU A 192 -2.65 -1.79 7.35
CA GLU A 192 -3.91 -1.27 7.85
C GLU A 192 -4.89 -0.93 6.73
N THR A 193 -4.38 -0.42 5.60
CA THR A 193 -5.19 0.23 4.56
C THR A 193 -5.24 -0.53 3.24
N GLY A 194 -4.36 -1.51 3.02
CA GLY A 194 -4.05 -1.95 1.67
C GLY A 194 -3.36 -0.84 0.86
N LEU A 195 -3.41 -0.94 -0.48
CA LEU A 195 -2.91 0.10 -1.38
C LEU A 195 -3.97 1.20 -1.54
N VAL A 196 -3.55 2.47 -1.44
CA VAL A 196 -4.48 3.61 -1.33
C VAL A 196 -4.08 4.83 -2.15
N LEU A 197 -2.81 4.98 -2.55
CA LEU A 197 -2.40 5.97 -3.55
C LEU A 197 -1.68 5.27 -4.70
N GLY A 198 -1.78 5.83 -5.89
CA GLY A 198 -1.05 5.37 -7.07
C GLY A 198 -1.29 6.25 -8.29
N PRO A 199 -0.68 5.92 -9.43
CA PRO A 199 -0.87 6.66 -10.66
C PRO A 199 -2.32 6.63 -11.11
N THR A 200 -2.76 7.74 -11.70
CA THR A 200 -4.08 7.88 -12.30
C THR A 200 -4.23 6.93 -13.51
N LEU A 201 -5.47 6.65 -13.90
CA LEU A 201 -5.77 5.82 -15.07
C LEU A 201 -5.26 6.45 -16.38
N GLU A 202 -5.25 7.78 -16.45
CA GLU A 202 -4.70 8.52 -17.59
C GLU A 202 -3.19 8.29 -17.71
N GLU A 203 -2.44 8.37 -16.61
CA GLU A 203 -0.99 8.08 -16.59
C GLU A 203 -0.63 6.61 -16.92
N GLN A 204 -1.60 5.71 -16.78
CA GLN A 204 -1.47 4.30 -17.15
C GLN A 204 -1.88 4.02 -18.61
N SER A 205 -2.51 4.98 -19.28
CA SER A 205 -2.95 4.81 -20.66
C SER A 205 -1.76 4.83 -21.64
N PRO A 206 -1.65 3.84 -22.55
CA PRO A 206 -0.64 3.84 -23.61
C PRO A 206 -0.71 5.08 -24.53
N ASN A 207 -1.88 5.73 -24.57
CA ASN A 207 -2.16 6.91 -25.39
C ASN A 207 -2.00 8.23 -24.63
N SER A 208 -1.55 8.20 -23.37
CA SER A 208 -1.31 9.44 -22.63
C SER A 208 -0.06 10.13 -23.18
N ASN A 209 -0.19 11.43 -23.44
CA ASN A 209 0.96 12.29 -23.79
C ASN A 209 1.86 12.58 -22.57
N THR A 210 1.61 11.94 -21.42
CA THR A 210 2.33 12.15 -20.17
C THR A 210 3.40 11.10 -19.98
N ASP A 211 4.67 11.49 -20.09
CA ASP A 211 5.80 10.65 -19.71
C ASP A 211 5.78 10.42 -18.19
N TYR A 212 5.31 9.26 -17.75
CA TYR A 212 5.27 8.88 -16.33
C TYR A 212 6.68 8.94 -15.73
N ARG A 213 6.82 9.55 -14.54
CA ARG A 213 8.09 9.70 -13.83
C ARG A 213 8.05 8.98 -12.48
N PRO A 214 9.14 8.31 -12.08
CA PRO A 214 9.24 7.68 -10.77
C PRO A 214 9.37 8.73 -9.65
N GLY A 215 9.17 8.30 -8.41
CA GLY A 215 9.27 9.11 -7.20
C GLY A 215 8.00 9.87 -6.86
N THR A 216 6.84 9.39 -7.32
CA THR A 216 5.53 9.93 -6.93
C THR A 216 4.72 8.83 -6.24
N LEU A 217 3.84 9.23 -5.31
CA LEU A 217 2.81 8.35 -4.77
C LEU A 217 1.51 8.42 -5.58
N GLY A 218 1.48 9.26 -6.63
CA GLY A 218 0.30 9.52 -7.44
C GLY A 218 -0.83 10.21 -6.68
N ALA A 219 -2.06 9.84 -7.03
CA ALA A 219 -3.31 10.36 -6.49
C ALA A 219 -4.04 9.27 -5.66
N PRO A 220 -5.06 9.65 -4.87
CA PRO A 220 -5.90 8.68 -4.17
C PRO A 220 -6.55 7.68 -5.13
N LEU A 221 -6.47 6.40 -4.79
CA LEU A 221 -7.18 5.33 -5.50
C LEU A 221 -8.69 5.45 -5.28
N VAL A 222 -9.49 4.75 -6.09
CA VAL A 222 -10.96 4.88 -6.08
C VAL A 222 -11.52 4.51 -4.71
N GLY A 223 -12.31 5.41 -4.12
CA GLY A 223 -12.88 5.27 -2.77
C GLY A 223 -11.96 5.73 -1.63
N VAL A 224 -10.83 6.37 -1.95
CA VAL A 224 -9.86 6.90 -0.98
C VAL A 224 -9.91 8.43 -0.96
N SER A 225 -9.85 8.96 0.26
CA SER A 225 -9.59 10.37 0.55
C SER A 225 -8.19 10.50 1.16
N ALA A 226 -7.38 11.44 0.69
CA ALA A 226 -6.05 11.72 1.23
C ALA A 226 -5.89 13.21 1.51
N ARG A 227 -5.24 13.54 2.62
CA ARG A 227 -4.94 14.93 2.97
C ARG A 227 -3.54 15.08 3.55
N LEU A 228 -2.99 16.29 3.46
CA LEU A 228 -1.83 16.70 4.26
C LEU A 228 -2.28 17.63 5.38
N VAL A 229 -1.76 17.39 6.57
CA VAL A 229 -1.97 18.26 7.74
C VAL A 229 -0.64 18.86 8.23
N ASN A 230 -0.70 20.07 8.78
CA ASN A 230 0.46 20.68 9.44
C ASN A 230 0.64 20.14 10.88
N SER A 231 1.64 20.66 11.60
CA SER A 231 1.91 20.28 12.99
C SER A 231 0.80 20.66 13.98
N ASN A 232 -0.06 21.62 13.63
CA ASN A 232 -1.20 22.04 14.45
C ASN A 232 -2.45 21.20 14.17
N GLY A 233 -2.41 20.34 13.15
CA GLY A 233 -3.55 19.55 12.69
C GLY A 233 -4.42 20.26 11.65
N ASP A 234 -4.01 21.45 11.17
CA ASP A 234 -4.75 22.15 10.13
C ASP A 234 -4.55 21.45 8.79
N GLN A 235 -5.65 21.26 8.06
CA GLN A 235 -5.62 20.69 6.72
C GLN A 235 -4.99 21.67 5.73
N LEU A 236 -3.94 21.22 5.04
CA LEU A 236 -3.22 21.98 4.02
C LEU A 236 -3.68 21.67 2.60
N VAL A 237 -3.99 20.40 2.32
CA VAL A 237 -4.56 19.93 1.05
C VAL A 237 -5.42 18.70 1.31
N SER A 238 -6.46 18.50 0.51
CA SER A 238 -7.30 17.29 0.52
C SER A 238 -7.66 16.92 -0.91
N CYS A 239 -7.61 15.63 -1.20
CA CYS A 239 -7.94 15.03 -2.49
C CYS A 239 -8.81 13.80 -2.24
N ASN A 240 -9.93 13.71 -2.94
CA ASN A 240 -10.88 12.60 -2.80
C ASN A 240 -11.10 11.96 -4.16
N SER A 241 -11.15 10.63 -4.19
CA SER A 241 -11.47 9.85 -5.38
C SER A 241 -12.79 9.13 -5.11
N GLU A 242 -13.88 9.63 -5.69
CA GLU A 242 -15.21 9.09 -5.46
C GLU A 242 -15.38 7.72 -6.13
N LEU A 243 -16.17 6.87 -5.47
CA LEU A 243 -16.50 5.56 -5.96
C LEU A 243 -17.83 5.66 -6.72
N LEU A 244 -17.79 5.64 -8.05
CA LEU A 244 -19.01 5.68 -8.88
C LEU A 244 -19.99 4.61 -8.38
N SER A 245 -21.18 5.02 -7.98
CA SER A 245 -22.18 4.10 -7.44
C SER A 245 -22.70 3.19 -8.56
N ALA A 246 -22.94 1.91 -8.26
CA ALA A 246 -23.44 0.94 -9.23
C ALA A 246 -24.88 1.21 -9.73
N ALA A 247 -25.50 2.33 -9.31
CA ALA A 247 -26.84 2.74 -9.70
C ALA A 247 -26.88 3.63 -10.96
N GLU A 248 -25.72 4.04 -11.50
CA GLU A 248 -25.63 4.96 -12.66
C GLU A 248 -25.23 4.27 -13.98
N THR A 249 -25.33 2.95 -14.08
CA THR A 249 -25.07 2.21 -15.32
C THR A 249 -26.24 2.20 -16.32
N GLY A 250 -27.26 3.04 -16.10
CA GLY A 250 -28.48 3.09 -16.91
C GLY A 250 -28.72 4.36 -17.74
N THR A 251 -27.83 5.36 -17.69
CA THR A 251 -28.07 6.64 -18.39
C THR A 251 -26.98 6.97 -19.40
N ASP A 252 -27.47 7.47 -20.54
CA ASP A 252 -26.80 7.85 -21.77
C ASP A 252 -25.41 8.49 -21.58
N LEU A 253 -24.42 8.02 -22.35
CA LEU A 253 -23.00 8.42 -22.30
C LEU A 253 -22.73 9.83 -22.88
N SER A 254 -23.73 10.71 -22.88
CA SER A 254 -23.66 12.05 -23.50
C SER A 254 -23.56 13.22 -22.51
N GLU A 255 -23.57 12.97 -21.20
CA GLU A 255 -23.35 14.01 -20.19
C GLU A 255 -22.22 13.62 -19.23
N GLN A 256 -20.96 13.84 -19.65
CA GLN A 256 -19.83 13.90 -18.73
C GLN A 256 -20.00 15.10 -17.79
N LYS A 257 -20.52 14.86 -16.58
CA LYS A 257 -20.39 15.83 -15.49
C LYS A 257 -18.97 15.77 -14.92
N ASP A 258 -18.37 16.95 -14.87
CA ASP A 258 -17.02 17.27 -14.44
C ASP A 258 -16.45 16.38 -13.31
N LEU A 259 -15.32 15.73 -13.61
CA LEU A 259 -14.41 15.11 -12.64
C LEU A 259 -13.97 16.17 -11.61
N PRO A 260 -13.87 15.86 -10.30
CA PRO A 260 -13.50 16.86 -9.30
C PRO A 260 -12.13 17.47 -9.62
N LYS A 261 -12.13 18.79 -9.83
CA LYS A 261 -10.96 19.60 -10.15
C LYS A 261 -9.86 19.36 -9.10
N SER A 262 -8.78 18.70 -9.51
CA SER A 262 -7.49 18.81 -8.81
C SER A 262 -7.16 20.30 -8.71
N THR A 263 -7.15 20.84 -7.50
CA THR A 263 -6.67 22.21 -7.29
C THR A 263 -5.18 22.20 -7.59
N LEU A 264 -4.80 22.62 -8.79
CA LEU A 264 -3.42 22.89 -9.17
C LEU A 264 -2.89 24.01 -8.28
N LEU A 265 -2.33 23.64 -7.13
CA LEU A 265 -1.63 24.55 -6.26
C LEU A 265 -0.34 24.96 -6.96
N LEU A 266 -0.14 26.28 -7.14
CA LEU A 266 1.12 26.82 -7.68
C LEU A 266 2.34 26.49 -6.79
N ASN A 267 2.12 26.20 -5.51
CA ASN A 267 3.17 26.00 -4.52
C ASN A 267 3.18 24.56 -3.99
N THR A 268 4.39 24.02 -3.77
CA THR A 268 4.56 22.73 -3.09
C THR A 268 4.15 22.86 -1.63
N VAL A 269 3.24 21.97 -1.19
CA VAL A 269 2.79 21.88 0.20
C VAL A 269 3.42 20.66 0.85
N VAL A 270 3.85 20.77 2.11
CA VAL A 270 4.45 19.65 2.86
C VAL A 270 3.71 19.49 4.18
N GLY A 271 3.33 18.25 4.50
CA GLY A 271 2.62 17.92 5.73
C GLY A 271 2.62 16.43 6.03
N GLU A 272 2.01 16.05 7.15
CA GLU A 272 1.77 14.65 7.48
C GLU A 272 0.59 14.12 6.65
N LEU A 273 0.78 12.96 6.01
CA LEU A 273 -0.24 12.31 5.21
C LEU A 273 -1.25 11.62 6.12
N GLU A 274 -2.52 11.88 5.89
CA GLU A 274 -3.61 11.15 6.49
C GLU A 274 -4.53 10.58 5.41
N ILE A 275 -5.01 9.35 5.62
CA ILE A 275 -5.84 8.60 4.67
C ILE A 275 -7.19 8.30 5.28
N ALA A 276 -8.26 8.50 4.52
CA ALA A 276 -9.60 8.09 4.85
C ALA A 276 -10.23 7.30 3.69
N GLY A 277 -11.31 6.61 4.01
CA GLY A 277 -12.15 5.94 3.04
C GLY A 277 -13.10 4.98 3.73
N ASN A 278 -14.24 4.74 3.09
CA ASN A 278 -15.34 4.02 3.73
C ASN A 278 -14.93 2.58 4.05
N ASN A 279 -14.81 2.29 5.35
CA ASN A 279 -14.39 1.00 5.88
C ASN A 279 -13.00 0.51 5.42
N LEU A 280 -12.08 1.35 4.94
CA LEU A 280 -10.78 0.85 4.44
C LEU A 280 -9.86 0.23 5.50
N PHE A 281 -10.00 0.65 6.75
CA PHE A 281 -9.14 0.22 7.85
C PHE A 281 -9.93 0.12 9.16
N PRO A 282 -9.39 -0.57 10.18
CA PRO A 282 -10.07 -0.74 11.45
C PRO A 282 -10.20 0.62 12.12
N GLN A 283 -11.43 1.05 12.39
CA GLN A 283 -11.64 2.22 13.23
C GLN A 283 -11.49 1.78 14.68
N LYS A 284 -10.61 2.45 15.44
CA LYS A 284 -10.61 2.29 16.90
C LYS A 284 -12.01 2.67 17.40
N VAL A 285 -12.76 1.68 17.88
CA VAL A 285 -13.99 1.92 18.63
C VAL A 285 -13.54 2.66 19.89
N SER A 286 -13.84 3.96 19.95
CA SER A 286 -13.70 4.75 21.16
C SER A 286 -14.61 4.14 22.22
N GLY A 287 -14.08 3.27 23.09
CA GLY A 287 -14.86 2.75 24.22
C GLY A 287 -14.46 1.42 24.85
N THR A 288 -13.63 0.57 24.25
CA THR A 288 -13.25 -0.71 24.88
C THR A 288 -11.86 -0.65 25.49
N GLN A 289 -11.82 -0.36 26.80
CA GLN A 289 -10.76 -0.90 27.64
C GLN A 289 -10.74 -2.43 27.46
N PRO A 290 -9.56 -3.09 27.47
CA PRO A 290 -9.51 -4.54 27.41
C PRO A 290 -10.32 -5.09 28.59
N GLN A 291 -11.44 -5.74 28.30
CA GLN A 291 -12.23 -6.45 29.30
C GLN A 291 -11.29 -7.43 30.00
N LYS A 292 -10.98 -7.15 31.26
CA LYS A 292 -10.51 -8.17 32.19
C LYS A 292 -11.57 -9.27 32.17
N SER A 293 -11.14 -10.48 31.85
CA SER A 293 -11.94 -11.70 32.00
C SER A 293 -12.61 -11.70 33.37
N LEU A 294 -13.94 -11.66 33.38
CA LEU A 294 -14.75 -11.86 34.57
C LEU A 294 -14.78 -13.36 34.90
N PRO A 295 -14.73 -13.76 36.18
CA PRO A 295 -14.83 -15.16 36.59
C PRO A 295 -16.23 -15.71 36.32
N GLU A 296 -16.31 -17.00 36.02
CA GLU A 296 -17.54 -17.78 35.97
C GLU A 296 -18.24 -17.72 37.33
N GLU A 297 -19.50 -17.25 37.36
CA GLU A 297 -20.40 -17.42 38.51
C GLU A 297 -21.59 -18.29 38.13
N ASP A 298 -21.94 -19.11 39.12
CA ASP A 298 -22.84 -20.25 39.10
C ASP A 298 -24.30 -19.97 38.68
N GLN A 299 -24.89 -21.05 38.17
CA GLN A 299 -26.27 -21.23 37.77
C GLN A 299 -27.26 -20.91 38.90
N GLN A 300 -28.16 -19.94 38.69
CA GLN A 300 -29.47 -19.91 39.34
C GLN A 300 -30.59 -19.56 38.34
N GLN A 301 -31.64 -20.37 38.39
CA GLN A 301 -32.82 -20.33 37.50
C GLN A 301 -33.67 -19.07 37.69
N PRO A 302 -34.33 -18.53 36.63
CA PRO A 302 -35.27 -17.43 36.80
C PRO A 302 -36.67 -17.92 37.23
N GLN A 303 -37.18 -17.35 38.32
CA GLN A 303 -38.59 -17.40 38.70
C GLN A 303 -39.43 -16.43 37.84
N HIS A 304 -40.65 -16.86 37.53
CA HIS A 304 -41.66 -16.17 36.74
C HIS A 304 -42.12 -14.82 37.33
N GLN A 305 -42.31 -13.81 36.46
CA GLN A 305 -43.18 -12.66 36.69
C GLN A 305 -44.05 -12.35 35.46
N PRO A 306 -45.25 -11.75 35.63
CA PRO A 306 -46.34 -11.80 34.66
C PRO A 306 -46.35 -10.65 33.63
N PRO A 307 -47.10 -10.78 32.52
CA PRO A 307 -46.96 -9.95 31.33
C PRO A 307 -48.04 -8.86 31.24
N GLU A 308 -47.79 -7.66 31.76
CA GLU A 308 -48.60 -6.48 31.45
C GLU A 308 -47.75 -5.20 31.45
N GLN A 309 -47.12 -4.85 30.31
CA GLN A 309 -46.66 -3.48 29.99
C GLN A 309 -46.04 -3.34 28.57
N GLN A 310 -46.55 -4.08 27.58
CA GLN A 310 -45.99 -4.07 26.21
C GLN A 310 -46.30 -2.85 25.30
N PRO A 311 -47.30 -1.97 25.53
CA PRO A 311 -47.53 -0.87 24.58
C PRO A 311 -46.66 0.39 24.78
N GLN A 312 -46.13 0.65 25.98
CA GLN A 312 -45.44 1.94 26.28
C GLN A 312 -43.94 1.94 25.97
N GLN A 313 -43.26 0.78 25.94
CA GLN A 313 -41.84 0.71 25.59
C GLN A 313 -41.56 0.83 24.08
N GLN A 314 -42.53 0.47 23.22
CA GLN A 314 -42.36 0.58 21.76
C GLN A 314 -42.42 2.03 21.25
N GLN A 315 -43.19 2.91 21.90
CA GLN A 315 -43.24 4.34 21.51
C GLN A 315 -41.99 5.13 21.94
N GLN A 316 -41.35 4.78 23.05
CA GLN A 316 -40.06 5.38 23.43
C GLN A 316 -38.90 4.91 22.54
N GLN A 317 -38.92 3.67 22.04
CA GLN A 317 -37.91 3.19 21.08
C GLN A 317 -38.06 3.81 19.69
N GLN A 318 -39.29 4.12 19.24
CA GLN A 318 -39.48 4.80 17.95
C GLN A 318 -39.10 6.29 17.98
N GLN A 319 -39.24 6.98 19.12
CA GLN A 319 -38.76 8.37 19.24
C GLN A 319 -37.22 8.48 19.36
N GLN A 320 -36.52 7.42 19.78
CA GLN A 320 -35.04 7.41 19.75
C GLN A 320 -34.44 7.09 18.37
N GLN A 321 -35.22 6.52 17.43
CA GLN A 321 -34.75 6.22 16.06
C GLN A 321 -34.83 7.42 15.10
N GLN A 322 -35.36 8.57 15.52
CA GLN A 322 -35.38 9.81 14.73
C GLN A 322 -34.29 10.81 15.13
N GLN A 323 -33.23 10.36 15.82
CA GLN A 323 -32.01 11.16 15.88
C GLN A 323 -31.41 11.23 14.48
N GLN A 324 -31.47 12.45 13.92
CA GLN A 324 -30.78 12.86 12.71
C GLN A 324 -29.39 12.22 12.68
N ALA A 325 -29.10 11.42 11.66
CA ALA A 325 -27.78 10.89 11.43
C ALA A 325 -26.81 12.07 11.34
N GLU A 326 -26.03 12.29 12.40
CA GLU A 326 -24.89 13.18 12.34
C GLU A 326 -24.04 12.74 11.13
N PRO A 327 -23.58 13.66 10.27
CA PRO A 327 -22.72 13.30 9.16
C PRO A 327 -21.52 12.56 9.75
N ALA A 328 -21.38 11.28 9.42
CA ALA A 328 -20.31 10.45 9.93
C ALA A 328 -18.98 11.14 9.59
N ILE A 329 -18.34 11.74 10.61
CA ILE A 329 -17.05 12.41 10.44
C ILE A 329 -16.11 11.34 9.88
N GLU A 330 -15.67 11.55 8.63
CA GLU A 330 -14.75 10.64 7.97
C GLU A 330 -13.47 10.56 8.82
N LYS A 331 -13.27 9.45 9.52
CA LYS A 331 -12.12 9.29 10.42
C LYS A 331 -10.88 9.01 9.58
N TYR A 332 -9.96 9.97 9.58
CA TYR A 332 -8.66 9.86 8.93
C TYR A 332 -7.68 9.02 9.78
N LEU A 333 -6.95 8.11 9.12
CA LEU A 333 -5.82 7.38 9.66
C LEU A 333 -4.55 8.21 9.50
N LYS A 334 -3.84 8.44 10.61
CA LYS A 334 -2.51 9.04 10.60
C LYS A 334 -1.48 8.01 10.13
N THR A 335 -0.82 8.29 9.01
CA THR A 335 0.15 7.35 8.42
C THR A 335 1.52 7.41 9.09
N GLY A 336 1.83 8.53 9.76
CA GLY A 336 3.18 8.84 10.22
C GLY A 336 4.17 9.13 9.08
N ASP A 337 3.68 9.38 7.86
CA ASP A 337 4.49 9.73 6.69
C ASP A 337 4.39 11.23 6.38
N ILE A 338 5.54 11.84 6.14
CA ILE A 338 5.64 13.22 5.68
C ILE A 338 5.71 13.20 4.16
N CYS A 339 4.75 13.88 3.53
CA CYS A 339 4.62 13.94 2.09
C CYS A 339 4.58 15.39 1.61
N ALA A 340 4.98 15.58 0.35
CA ALA A 340 4.71 16.79 -0.40
C ALA A 340 3.53 16.57 -1.35
N TYR A 341 2.74 17.61 -1.58
CA TYR A 341 1.80 17.68 -2.69
C TYR A 341 2.26 18.77 -3.65
N ARG A 342 2.46 18.40 -4.92
CA ARG A 342 2.85 19.30 -6.00
C ARG A 342 2.43 18.72 -7.33
N ASN A 343 2.05 19.58 -8.28
CA ASN A 343 1.66 19.17 -9.64
C ASN A 343 0.58 18.06 -9.66
N GLY A 344 -0.41 18.12 -8.76
CA GLY A 344 -1.50 17.15 -8.73
C GLY A 344 -1.20 15.82 -8.02
N SER A 345 0.06 15.57 -7.61
CA SER A 345 0.49 14.27 -7.06
C SER A 345 1.08 14.41 -5.65
N PHE A 346 0.89 13.36 -4.85
CA PHE A 346 1.62 13.16 -3.60
C PHE A 346 3.04 12.66 -3.88
N HIS A 347 3.99 13.04 -3.05
CA HIS A 347 5.36 12.56 -3.06
C HIS A 347 5.81 12.24 -1.64
N PHE A 348 6.31 11.04 -1.43
CA PHE A 348 6.89 10.67 -0.14
C PHE A 348 8.19 11.43 0.11
N LEU A 349 8.34 12.04 1.30
CA LEU A 349 9.58 12.70 1.70
C LEU A 349 10.32 11.93 2.79
N SER A 350 9.63 11.49 3.85
CA SER A 350 10.21 10.66 4.91
C SER A 350 9.15 10.11 5.86
N LYS A 351 9.51 9.12 6.67
CA LYS A 351 8.78 8.82 7.91
C LYS A 351 8.91 10.01 8.86
N SER A 352 7.87 10.32 9.64
CA SER A 352 7.90 11.40 10.64
C SER A 352 8.98 11.16 11.71
N THR A 353 9.30 9.90 12.00
CA THR A 353 10.40 9.49 12.89
C THR A 353 11.79 9.69 12.29
N ASP A 354 11.89 9.82 10.96
CA ASP A 354 13.14 9.90 10.21
C ASP A 354 13.33 11.31 9.62
N VAL A 355 12.93 12.33 10.39
CA VAL A 355 13.18 13.74 10.11
C VAL A 355 14.17 14.27 11.14
N PHE A 356 15.33 14.71 10.66
CA PHE A 356 16.45 15.13 11.51
C PHE A 356 16.62 16.64 11.45
N ASN A 357 16.85 17.27 12.61
CA ASN A 357 17.26 18.68 12.67
C ASN A 357 18.79 18.74 12.71
N VAL A 358 19.39 19.35 11.69
CA VAL A 358 20.86 19.49 11.54
C VAL A 358 21.18 20.96 11.30
N GLY A 359 21.75 21.63 12.31
CA GLY A 359 22.17 23.03 12.19
C GLY A 359 21.05 23.99 11.79
N GLY A 360 19.82 23.73 12.26
CA GLY A 360 18.63 24.51 11.92
C GLY A 360 17.88 24.06 10.66
N TYR A 361 18.43 23.13 9.88
CA TYR A 361 17.76 22.57 8.70
C TYR A 361 16.98 21.30 9.06
N LYS A 362 15.77 21.15 8.51
CA LYS A 362 15.04 19.88 8.50
C LYS A 362 15.56 19.01 7.37
N ILE A 363 16.12 17.86 7.72
CA ILE A 363 16.68 16.89 6.80
C ILE A 363 15.80 15.63 6.80
N TYR A 364 15.35 15.23 5.62
CA TYR A 364 14.53 14.04 5.41
C TYR A 364 15.43 12.83 5.17
N GLY A 365 15.45 11.89 6.12
CA GLY A 365 16.32 10.71 6.02
C GLY A 365 16.09 9.89 4.74
N SER A 366 14.85 9.82 4.27
CA SER A 366 14.53 9.04 3.07
C SER A 366 15.08 9.64 1.77
N GLU A 367 15.36 10.95 1.72
CA GLU A 367 16.04 11.57 0.58
C GLU A 367 17.50 11.07 0.47
N ILE A 368 18.19 11.02 1.61
CA ILE A 368 19.56 10.47 1.71
C ILE A 368 19.57 8.99 1.34
N LYS A 369 18.58 8.23 1.84
CA LYS A 369 18.39 6.82 1.49
C LYS A 369 18.19 6.63 -0.01
N LYS A 370 17.29 7.39 -0.64
CA LYS A 370 16.99 7.31 -2.08
C LYS A 370 18.24 7.62 -2.93
N ALA A 371 19.02 8.62 -2.54
CA ALA A 371 20.27 8.95 -3.23
C ALA A 371 21.27 7.79 -3.17
N LEU A 372 21.52 7.23 -1.98
CA LEU A 372 22.52 6.18 -1.79
C LEU A 372 22.09 4.81 -2.36
N ILE A 373 20.82 4.40 -2.21
CA ILE A 373 20.33 3.10 -2.71
C ILE A 373 20.34 3.00 -4.25
N SER A 374 20.45 4.15 -4.93
CA SER A 374 20.60 4.20 -6.40
C SER A 374 21.97 3.68 -6.87
N HIS A 375 22.95 3.54 -5.96
CA HIS A 375 24.25 2.95 -6.25
C HIS A 375 24.13 1.43 -6.54
N PRO A 376 24.75 0.89 -7.60
CA PRO A 376 24.64 -0.53 -7.94
C PRO A 376 25.04 -1.48 -6.81
N GLY A 377 26.16 -1.21 -6.12
CA GLY A 377 26.66 -2.05 -5.01
C GLY A 377 25.90 -1.97 -3.68
N ILE A 378 24.93 -1.05 -3.53
CA ILE A 378 24.18 -0.85 -2.28
C ILE A 378 22.79 -1.50 -2.37
N ASN A 379 22.49 -2.47 -1.51
CA ASN A 379 21.19 -3.12 -1.43
C ASN A 379 20.16 -2.32 -0.64
N ASP A 380 20.57 -1.74 0.48
CA ASP A 380 19.69 -0.90 1.30
C ASP A 380 20.53 0.07 2.16
N VAL A 381 19.87 1.09 2.71
CA VAL A 381 20.50 2.12 3.54
C VAL A 381 19.64 2.41 4.76
N ALA A 382 20.28 2.44 5.92
CA ALA A 382 19.71 3.00 7.15
C ALA A 382 20.32 4.38 7.40
N VAL A 383 19.47 5.37 7.68
CA VAL A 383 19.88 6.74 8.00
C VAL A 383 19.57 7.01 9.46
N LEU A 384 20.53 7.57 10.18
CA LEU A 384 20.49 7.75 11.63
C LEU A 384 20.76 9.20 12.00
N GLY A 385 19.92 9.75 12.86
CA GLY A 385 20.16 11.00 13.55
C GLY A 385 20.97 10.74 14.83
N ILE A 386 22.27 11.00 14.81
CA ILE A 386 23.15 10.88 15.97
C ILE A 386 23.04 12.18 16.78
N PRO A 387 22.59 12.15 18.05
CA PRO A 387 22.46 13.36 18.86
C PRO A 387 23.76 14.17 18.90
N ASN A 388 23.66 15.48 18.70
CA ASN A 388 24.80 16.39 18.69
C ASN A 388 24.45 17.71 19.41
N LYS A 389 25.30 18.09 20.37
CA LYS A 389 25.05 19.27 21.22
C LYS A 389 25.01 20.61 20.45
N LEU A 390 25.71 20.72 19.32
CA LEU A 390 25.80 21.97 18.55
C LEU A 390 24.75 22.05 17.44
N TRP A 391 24.48 20.93 16.76
CA TRP A 391 23.67 20.92 15.55
C TRP A 391 22.31 20.24 15.73
N GLY A 392 21.97 19.77 16.93
CA GLY A 392 20.82 18.92 17.17
C GLY A 392 21.14 17.46 16.81
N HIS A 393 21.38 17.20 15.53
CA HIS A 393 21.84 15.91 15.02
C HIS A 393 23.08 16.03 14.14
N ARG A 394 23.87 14.97 14.14
CA ARG A 394 24.77 14.59 13.04
C ARG A 394 24.16 13.44 12.28
N LEU A 395 24.28 13.46 10.96
CA LEU A 395 23.76 12.39 10.12
C LEU A 395 24.78 11.25 10.03
N GLY A 396 24.31 10.03 10.27
CA GLY A 396 25.03 8.79 10.02
C GLY A 396 24.29 7.89 9.04
N VAL A 397 25.03 7.13 8.23
CA VAL A 397 24.44 6.13 7.34
C VAL A 397 25.12 4.78 7.49
N ILE A 398 24.32 3.72 7.40
CA ILE A 398 24.77 2.34 7.29
C ILE A 398 24.33 1.83 5.92
N CYS A 399 25.28 1.57 5.03
CA CYS A 399 25.02 1.03 3.69
C CYS A 399 25.16 -0.49 3.72
N ILE A 400 24.10 -1.19 3.35
CA ILE A 400 24.08 -2.65 3.25
C ILE A 400 24.51 -3.00 1.83
N LEU A 401 25.66 -3.63 1.67
CA LEU A 401 26.26 -3.96 0.38
C LEU A 401 25.84 -5.35 -0.10
N SER A 402 25.90 -5.58 -1.41
CA SER A 402 25.79 -6.93 -1.96
C SER A 402 26.99 -7.80 -1.56
N PRO A 403 26.81 -9.13 -1.38
CA PRO A 403 27.92 -10.04 -1.10
C PRO A 403 29.05 -9.94 -2.13
N ASP A 404 28.68 -9.72 -3.40
CA ASP A 404 29.62 -9.65 -4.52
C ASP A 404 30.11 -8.22 -4.81
N SER A 405 29.76 -7.24 -3.98
CA SER A 405 30.15 -5.84 -4.17
C SER A 405 31.54 -5.58 -3.58
N ASP A 406 32.46 -5.09 -4.41
CA ASP A 406 33.83 -4.68 -4.03
C ASP A 406 33.95 -3.19 -3.66
N VAL A 407 32.83 -2.47 -3.68
CA VAL A 407 32.75 -1.03 -3.41
C VAL A 407 33.24 -0.68 -2.01
N ASP A 408 34.23 0.21 -1.92
CA ASP A 408 34.78 0.69 -0.66
C ASP A 408 34.03 1.91 -0.08
N LEU A 409 34.36 2.25 1.18
CA LEU A 409 33.69 3.32 1.90
C LEU A 409 33.93 4.71 1.28
N GLU A 410 35.12 4.94 0.70
CA GLU A 410 35.48 6.22 0.09
C GLU A 410 34.73 6.47 -1.23
N THR A 411 34.53 5.42 -2.02
CA THR A 411 33.67 5.46 -3.21
C THR A 411 32.23 5.81 -2.83
N ILE A 412 31.69 5.19 -1.78
CA ILE A 412 30.33 5.50 -1.28
C ILE A 412 30.21 6.94 -0.81
N LYS A 413 31.20 7.46 -0.08
CA LYS A 413 31.22 8.87 0.36
C LYS A 413 31.27 9.82 -0.84
N SER A 414 32.16 9.56 -1.79
CA SER A 414 32.33 10.38 -3.00
C SER A 414 31.04 10.40 -3.82
N TYR A 415 30.41 9.24 -3.99
CA TYR A 415 29.08 9.13 -4.61
C TYR A 415 28.03 9.92 -3.83
N CYS A 416 27.95 9.75 -2.51
CA CYS A 416 27.02 10.50 -1.67
C CYS A 416 27.16 12.02 -1.83
N TYR A 417 28.39 12.50 -1.93
CA TYR A 417 28.68 13.93 -1.99
C TYR A 417 28.39 14.53 -3.38
N SER A 418 28.47 13.73 -4.44
CA SER A 418 28.04 14.13 -5.78
C SER A 418 26.51 14.18 -5.92
N GLN A 419 25.79 13.33 -5.18
CA GLN A 419 24.32 13.28 -5.23
C GLN A 419 23.63 14.28 -4.28
N LEU A 420 24.26 14.64 -3.15
CA LEU A 420 23.61 15.43 -2.10
C LEU A 420 24.27 16.80 -1.85
N PRO A 421 23.48 17.86 -1.59
CA PRO A 421 23.99 19.16 -1.18
C PRO A 421 24.63 19.08 0.21
N ALA A 422 25.59 19.98 0.49
CA ALA A 422 26.47 19.92 1.66
C ALA A 422 25.75 19.71 3.00
N HIS A 423 24.63 20.40 3.24
CA HIS A 423 23.87 20.34 4.48
C HIS A 423 23.10 19.02 4.69
N LYS A 424 22.95 18.19 3.65
CA LYS A 424 22.30 16.86 3.72
C LYS A 424 23.31 15.71 3.80
N ARG A 425 24.62 16.01 3.71
CA ARG A 425 25.66 14.98 3.65
C ARG A 425 25.84 14.33 5.02
N PRO A 426 25.76 12.99 5.11
CA PRO A 426 26.16 12.27 6.32
C PRO A 426 27.61 12.56 6.69
N THR A 427 27.90 12.56 7.99
CA THR A 427 29.28 12.73 8.52
C THR A 427 29.86 11.42 9.05
N VAL A 428 29.03 10.39 9.18
CA VAL A 428 29.41 9.06 9.65
C VAL A 428 28.91 8.04 8.63
N PHE A 429 29.82 7.20 8.12
CA PHE A 429 29.49 6.13 7.18
C PHE A 429 29.95 4.80 7.75
N LYS A 430 29.10 3.79 7.65
CA LYS A 430 29.42 2.39 7.93
C LYS A 430 28.87 1.51 6.82
N THR A 431 29.51 0.37 6.59
CA THR A 431 29.06 -0.65 5.64
C THR A 431 28.84 -1.96 6.37
N ILE A 432 27.87 -2.74 5.89
CA ILE A 432 27.62 -4.12 6.32
C ILE A 432 27.38 -4.92 5.04
N VAL A 433 27.97 -6.10 4.93
CA VAL A 433 27.70 -7.01 3.79
C VAL A 433 26.44 -7.81 4.09
N ALA A 434 25.49 -7.84 3.15
CA ALA A 434 24.29 -8.66 3.29
C ALA A 434 24.68 -10.14 3.45
N LYS A 435 24.00 -10.85 4.35
CA LYS A 435 24.19 -12.29 4.54
C LYS A 435 23.42 -13.10 3.51
#